data_AF-A0A955W9R0-F1
#
_entry.id   AF-A0A955W9R0-F1
#
_cell.length_a   1.000
_cell.length_b   1.000
_cell.length_c   1.000
_cell.angle_alpha   90.00
_cell.angle_beta   90.00
_cell.angle_gamma   90.00
#
_symmetry.space_group_name_H-M   'P 1'
#
loop_
_entity.id
_entity.type
_entity.pdbx_description
1 polymer ?
#
loop_
_entity_poly.entity_id
_entity_poly.type
_entity_poly.pdbx_seq_one_letter_code
_entity_poly.pdbx_strand_id
1 'polypeptide(L)'
;MTRAGWAALACACALLSACGPASHIADSGSSGDGGALTLAGCFAGLAPTGGSPFVGTLSFESLDGSVRVRLARQPGDRPAVGETYAYDLVRFGIERNGVVECVTRPSALMYDFGHHNWFDTATAEGTATYVVVSTYDFSGDGPAWVDTLQINETAPMTLRATSCDVTPLDLNHCLLRSFP
;
A
#
# COMPACT_ATOMS: atom_id res chain seq x y z
N MET A 1 -16.52 -55.82 8.93
CA MET A 1 -16.71 -56.54 10.20
C MET A 1 -15.40 -56.34 10.96
N THR A 2 -15.24 -55.64 12.09
CA THR A 2 -16.05 -55.44 13.29
C THR A 2 -15.46 -54.25 14.08
N ARG A 3 -16.36 -53.40 14.60
CA ARG A 3 -16.37 -52.66 15.88
C ARG A 3 -15.07 -52.22 16.59
N ALA A 4 -15.02 -50.90 16.81
CA ALA A 4 -15.00 -50.17 18.09
C ALA A 4 -13.86 -50.36 19.11
N GLY A 5 -13.38 -49.23 19.64
CA GLY A 5 -12.62 -49.14 20.89
C GLY A 5 -12.36 -47.70 21.30
N TRP A 6 -13.25 -47.13 22.12
CA TRP A 6 -12.99 -45.90 22.88
C TRP A 6 -12.09 -46.22 24.07
N ALA A 7 -11.09 -45.38 24.32
CA ALA A 7 -10.45 -45.28 25.63
C ALA A 7 -10.14 -43.81 25.90
N ALA A 8 -10.96 -43.21 26.76
CA ALA A 8 -10.67 -41.96 27.43
C ALA A 8 -9.56 -42.22 28.46
N LEU A 9 -8.49 -41.42 28.44
CA LEU A 9 -7.54 -41.36 29.54
C LEU A 9 -7.72 -40.04 30.27
N ALA A 10 -8.15 -40.15 31.52
CA ALA A 10 -8.37 -39.05 32.42
C ALA A 10 -7.04 -38.46 32.92
N CYS A 11 -7.05 -37.13 33.00
CA CYS A 11 -6.40 -36.23 33.94
C CYS A 11 -5.54 -36.87 35.05
N ALA A 12 -4.25 -36.51 35.07
CA ALA A 12 -3.43 -36.50 36.28
C ALA A 12 -2.82 -35.10 36.45
N CYS A 13 -3.35 -34.37 37.42
CA CYS A 13 -2.83 -33.10 37.90
C CYS A 13 -1.64 -33.39 38.82
N ALA A 14 -0.43 -32.98 38.43
CA ALA A 14 0.73 -32.95 39.31
C ALA A 14 1.21 -31.49 39.42
N LEU A 15 0.94 -30.92 40.58
CA LEU A 15 1.41 -29.63 41.06
C LEU A 15 2.94 -29.62 41.15
N LEU A 16 3.60 -28.75 40.38
CA LEU A 16 4.92 -28.23 40.73
C LEU A 16 4.89 -26.71 40.62
N SER A 17 4.87 -26.10 41.80
CA SER A 17 5.05 -24.67 42.03
C SER A 17 6.51 -24.33 41.77
N ALA A 18 6.79 -23.61 40.68
CA ALA A 18 8.05 -22.92 40.46
C ALA A 18 7.77 -21.47 40.03
N CYS A 19 8.25 -20.55 40.85
CA CYS A 19 8.15 -19.11 40.69
C CYS A 19 9.16 -18.64 39.65
N GLY A 20 8.69 -17.91 38.63
CA GLY A 20 9.50 -17.13 37.71
C GLY A 20 8.57 -16.17 36.97
N PRO A 21 8.89 -14.88 36.83
CA PRO A 21 8.03 -13.97 36.11
C PRO A 21 8.20 -14.25 34.63
N ALA A 22 7.42 -15.18 34.09
CA ALA A 22 7.10 -15.14 32.69
C ALA A 22 6.19 -13.93 32.53
N SER A 23 6.79 -12.81 32.12
CA SER A 23 6.07 -11.68 31.55
C SER A 23 5.19 -12.24 30.43
N HIS A 24 3.92 -12.46 30.76
CA HIS A 24 2.85 -12.43 29.79
C HIS A 24 2.94 -11.04 29.15
N ILE A 25 3.69 -10.93 28.05
CA ILE A 25 3.39 -9.92 27.05
C ILE A 25 2.09 -10.42 26.46
N ALA A 26 0.99 -10.05 27.12
CA ALA A 26 -0.24 -9.82 26.43
C ALA A 26 0.13 -8.84 25.33
N ASP A 27 0.18 -9.32 24.08
CA ASP A 27 0.03 -8.42 22.96
C ASP A 27 -1.28 -7.70 23.22
N SER A 28 -1.12 -6.46 23.67
CA SER A 28 -2.19 -5.50 23.81
C SER A 28 -2.75 -5.32 22.40
N GLY A 29 -3.73 -6.16 22.08
CA GLY A 29 -4.69 -5.89 21.03
C GLY A 29 -5.25 -4.52 21.35
N SER A 30 -4.74 -3.52 20.64
CA SER A 30 -5.34 -2.20 20.60
C SER A 30 -6.74 -2.43 20.06
N SER A 31 -7.69 -2.57 20.97
CA SER A 31 -9.11 -2.45 20.71
C SER A 31 -9.35 -0.97 20.47
N GLY A 32 -8.89 -0.49 19.32
CA GLY A 32 -9.23 0.82 18.82
C GLY A 32 -10.71 0.79 18.44
N ASP A 33 -11.46 1.75 18.98
CA ASP A 33 -12.84 2.03 18.58
C ASP A 33 -13.03 1.80 17.08
N GLY A 34 -14.00 0.95 16.73
CA GLY A 34 -14.32 0.52 15.37
C GLY A 34 -14.88 1.63 14.49
N GLY A 35 -14.15 2.74 14.37
CA GLY A 35 -14.39 3.75 13.35
C GLY A 35 -14.19 3.14 11.98
N ALA A 36 -15.02 3.55 11.01
CA ALA A 36 -14.82 3.18 9.62
C ALA A 36 -13.40 3.57 9.18
N LEU A 37 -12.71 2.64 8.52
CA LEU A 37 -11.39 2.91 7.95
C LEU A 37 -11.51 4.10 6.99
N THR A 38 -10.62 5.08 7.14
CA THR A 38 -10.53 6.23 6.23
C THR A 38 -9.26 6.14 5.41
N LEU A 39 -9.25 6.76 4.22
CA LEU A 39 -8.05 6.79 3.39
C LEU A 39 -6.89 7.51 4.12
N ALA A 40 -7.17 8.57 4.89
CA ALA A 40 -6.17 9.21 5.75
C ALA A 40 -5.65 8.25 6.84
N GLY A 41 -6.56 7.52 7.49
CA GLY A 41 -6.21 6.51 8.49
C GLY A 41 -5.33 5.39 7.94
N CYS A 42 -5.54 4.97 6.69
CA CYS A 42 -4.68 4.01 6.01
C CYS A 42 -3.21 4.48 5.96
N PHE A 43 -2.93 5.78 5.86
CA PHE A 43 -1.57 6.33 5.77
C PHE A 43 -1.06 6.95 7.07
N ALA A 44 -1.85 6.90 8.15
CA ALA A 44 -1.44 7.43 9.44
C ALA A 44 -0.22 6.68 9.99
N GLY A 45 0.72 7.43 10.58
CA GLY A 45 1.93 6.89 11.20
C GLY A 45 2.91 6.23 10.21
N LEU A 46 2.73 6.41 8.90
CA LEU A 46 3.66 5.88 7.91
C LEU A 46 5.03 6.55 8.07
N ALA A 47 6.03 5.73 8.37
CA ALA A 47 7.42 6.13 8.48
C ALA A 47 8.26 5.32 7.46
N PRO A 48 9.41 5.85 7.02
CA PRO A 48 10.35 5.08 6.21
C PRO A 48 10.79 3.83 6.96
N THR A 49 11.03 2.74 6.23
CA THR A 49 11.49 1.47 6.79
C THR A 49 12.81 1.04 6.16
N GLY A 50 13.56 0.16 6.83
CA GLY A 50 14.87 -0.27 6.34
C GLY A 50 15.87 0.90 6.27
N GLY A 51 16.67 0.94 5.21
CA GLY A 51 17.63 2.03 4.94
C GLY A 51 17.02 3.27 4.28
N SER A 52 15.70 3.29 4.04
CA SER A 52 15.05 4.36 3.28
C SER A 52 15.03 5.69 4.05
N PRO A 53 15.45 6.81 3.44
CA PRO A 53 15.49 8.10 4.12
C PRO A 53 14.14 8.83 4.19
N PHE A 54 13.14 8.43 3.39
CA PHE A 54 11.84 9.08 3.31
C PHE A 54 10.76 8.15 2.74
N VAL A 55 9.49 8.57 2.86
CA VAL A 55 8.35 8.02 2.15
C VAL A 55 7.65 9.16 1.42
N GLY A 56 7.46 9.02 0.12
CA GLY A 56 6.67 9.95 -0.69
C GLY A 56 5.26 9.40 -0.90
N THR A 57 4.25 10.27 -0.84
CA THR A 57 2.87 9.88 -1.17
C THR A 57 2.35 10.64 -2.37
N LEU A 58 1.49 9.98 -3.14
CA LEU A 58 0.82 10.54 -4.31
C LEU A 58 -0.65 10.14 -4.26
N SER A 59 -1.53 11.14 -4.30
CA SER A 59 -2.97 10.95 -4.21
C SER A 59 -3.63 11.30 -5.54
N PHE A 60 -4.68 10.56 -5.85
CA PHE A 60 -5.45 10.66 -7.08
C PHE A 60 -6.94 10.63 -6.80
N GLU A 61 -7.69 11.16 -7.75
CA GLU A 61 -9.15 11.05 -7.84
C GLU A 61 -9.53 10.72 -9.29
N SER A 62 -10.51 9.85 -9.49
CA SER A 62 -11.08 9.62 -10.83
C SER A 62 -11.77 10.88 -11.33
N LEU A 63 -11.86 11.06 -12.66
CA LEU A 63 -12.45 12.28 -13.22
C LEU A 63 -13.93 12.50 -12.84
N ASP A 64 -14.65 11.42 -12.54
CA ASP A 64 -16.04 11.45 -12.06
C ASP A 64 -16.17 11.56 -10.53
N GLY A 65 -15.05 11.58 -9.79
CA GLY A 65 -15.02 11.67 -8.33
C GLY A 65 -15.44 10.38 -7.59
N SER A 66 -15.70 9.29 -8.31
CA SER A 66 -16.20 8.04 -7.72
C SER A 66 -15.13 7.20 -7.00
N VAL A 67 -13.85 7.43 -7.32
CA VAL A 67 -12.71 6.71 -6.76
C VAL A 67 -11.63 7.67 -6.31
N ARG A 68 -11.06 7.41 -5.13
CA ARG A 68 -9.83 8.04 -4.65
C ARG A 68 -8.77 6.99 -4.41
N VAL A 69 -7.54 7.28 -4.80
CA VAL A 69 -6.39 6.40 -4.60
C VAL A 69 -5.29 7.18 -3.92
N ARG A 70 -4.56 6.54 -3.00
CA ARG A 70 -3.29 7.06 -2.50
C ARG A 70 -2.26 5.96 -2.55
N LEU A 71 -1.07 6.33 -2.99
CA LEU A 71 0.11 5.48 -3.03
C LEU A 71 1.13 6.03 -2.04
N ALA A 72 1.89 5.14 -1.40
CA ALA A 72 3.11 5.52 -0.71
C ALA A 72 4.28 4.67 -1.19
N ARG A 73 5.39 5.34 -1.46
CA ARG A 73 6.61 4.76 -2.01
C ARG A 73 7.80 5.19 -1.20
N GLN A 74 8.80 4.34 -1.09
CA GLN A 74 10.08 4.67 -0.47
C GLN A 74 11.24 4.15 -1.33
N PRO A 75 12.44 4.75 -1.27
CA PRO A 75 13.59 4.21 -1.97
C PRO A 75 13.86 2.77 -1.56
N GLY A 76 13.96 1.88 -2.54
CA GLY A 76 14.33 0.48 -2.38
C GLY A 76 15.79 0.22 -2.77
N ASP A 77 16.17 -1.05 -2.71
CA ASP A 77 17.56 -1.48 -2.95
C ASP A 77 17.80 -1.99 -4.39
N ARG A 78 16.80 -1.82 -5.27
CA ARG A 78 16.90 -2.26 -6.67
C ARG A 78 17.81 -1.32 -7.48
N PRO A 79 18.50 -1.83 -8.51
CA PRO A 79 19.26 -0.98 -9.42
C PRO A 79 18.36 0.05 -10.12
N ALA A 80 18.82 1.30 -10.17
CA ALA A 80 18.19 2.39 -10.92
C ALA A 80 18.99 2.69 -12.21
N VAL A 81 18.31 3.13 -13.27
CA VAL A 81 18.94 3.56 -14.54
C VAL A 81 18.52 4.99 -14.86
N GLY A 82 19.50 5.88 -15.04
CA GLY A 82 19.26 7.31 -15.27
C GLY A 82 18.97 8.08 -13.99
N GLU A 83 18.25 9.19 -14.12
CA GLU A 83 17.87 10.07 -13.00
C GLU A 83 16.55 9.58 -12.38
N THR A 84 16.54 8.34 -11.87
CA THR A 84 15.36 7.68 -11.29
C THR A 84 15.65 7.18 -9.88
N TYR A 85 14.61 7.11 -9.06
CA TYR A 85 14.67 6.40 -7.78
C TYR A 85 14.03 5.02 -7.94
N ALA A 86 14.75 4.01 -7.45
CA ALA A 86 14.27 2.64 -7.44
C ALA A 86 13.24 2.44 -6.32
N TYR A 87 12.03 2.96 -6.51
CA TYR A 87 10.98 2.95 -5.50
C TYR A 87 10.39 1.58 -5.26
N ASP A 88 10.10 1.25 -4.01
CA ASP A 88 9.19 0.18 -3.63
C ASP A 88 7.85 0.77 -3.16
N LEU A 89 6.74 0.11 -3.52
CA LEU A 89 5.41 0.45 -3.04
C LEU A 89 5.24 -0.12 -1.63
N VAL A 90 5.02 0.74 -0.65
CA VAL A 90 4.90 0.35 0.76
C VAL A 90 3.46 0.41 1.27
N ARG A 91 2.61 1.14 0.57
CA ARG A 91 1.19 1.19 0.89
C ARG A 91 0.36 1.59 -0.32
N PHE A 92 -0.79 0.95 -0.45
CA PHE A 92 -1.83 1.33 -1.40
C PHE A 92 -3.14 1.48 -0.65
N GLY A 93 -3.85 2.59 -0.89
CA GLY A 93 -5.20 2.79 -0.38
C GLY A 93 -6.14 3.21 -1.49
N ILE A 94 -7.34 2.67 -1.49
CA ILE A 94 -8.41 3.03 -2.42
C ILE A 94 -9.71 3.26 -1.64
N GLU A 95 -10.43 4.30 -2.01
CA GLU A 95 -11.79 4.57 -1.55
C GLU A 95 -12.72 4.53 -2.75
N ARG A 96 -13.77 3.70 -2.70
CA ARG A 96 -14.80 3.58 -3.72
C ARG A 96 -16.13 3.27 -3.07
N ASN A 97 -17.19 3.98 -3.46
CA ASN A 97 -18.54 3.81 -2.89
C ASN A 97 -18.56 3.96 -1.36
N GLY A 98 -17.72 4.85 -0.81
CA GLY A 98 -17.58 5.07 0.64
C GLY A 98 -16.91 3.93 1.41
N VAL A 99 -16.38 2.92 0.72
CA VAL A 99 -15.61 1.84 1.33
C VAL A 99 -14.13 2.07 1.06
N VAL A 100 -13.33 2.03 2.12
CA VAL A 100 -11.87 2.14 2.04
C VAL A 100 -11.25 0.75 2.15
N GLU A 101 -10.33 0.47 1.26
CA GLU A 101 -9.42 -0.66 1.33
C GLU A 101 -7.98 -0.15 1.48
N CYS A 102 -7.21 -0.82 2.35
CA CYS A 102 -5.82 -0.50 2.63
C CYS A 102 -4.97 -1.76 2.47
N VAL A 103 -4.10 -1.78 1.45
CA VAL A 103 -3.19 -2.89 1.17
C VAL A 103 -1.82 -2.54 1.74
N THR A 104 -1.37 -3.32 2.71
CA THR A 104 -0.11 -3.10 3.46
C THR A 104 0.84 -4.29 3.41
N ARG A 105 0.38 -5.45 2.93
CA ARG A 105 1.22 -6.66 2.86
C ARG A 105 2.27 -6.48 1.76
N PRO A 106 3.57 -6.56 2.05
CA PRO A 106 4.62 -6.35 1.03
C PRO A 106 4.50 -7.29 -0.17
N SER A 107 4.10 -8.55 0.05
CA SER A 107 3.90 -9.53 -1.04
C SER A 107 2.71 -9.24 -1.96
N ALA A 108 1.89 -8.24 -1.62
CA ALA A 108 0.72 -7.81 -2.37
C ALA A 108 0.93 -6.44 -3.02
N LEU A 109 2.15 -5.91 -2.98
CA LEU A 109 2.51 -4.59 -3.48
C LEU A 109 3.69 -4.75 -4.44
N MET A 110 3.57 -4.15 -5.61
CA MET A 110 4.63 -4.14 -6.62
C MET A 110 4.73 -2.74 -7.21
N TYR A 111 5.96 -2.34 -7.50
CA TYR A 111 6.24 -1.06 -8.14
C TYR A 111 7.27 -1.22 -9.23
N ASP A 112 6.88 -0.92 -10.46
CA ASP A 112 7.80 -0.81 -11.57
C ASP A 112 7.99 0.66 -11.92
N PHE A 113 9.23 1.05 -12.16
CA PHE A 113 9.61 2.44 -12.39
C PHE A 113 10.33 2.62 -13.71
N GLY A 114 10.08 3.77 -14.34
CA GLY A 114 10.70 4.17 -15.59
C GLY A 114 11.93 5.07 -15.41
N HIS A 115 12.54 5.44 -16.54
CA HIS A 115 13.53 6.51 -16.62
C HIS A 115 12.86 7.81 -16.12
N HIS A 116 13.46 8.49 -15.14
CA HIS A 116 12.87 9.66 -14.46
C HIS A 116 11.57 9.43 -13.68
N ASN A 117 11.18 8.19 -13.40
CA ASN A 117 9.88 7.89 -12.79
C ASN A 117 8.68 8.42 -13.61
N TRP A 118 8.86 8.59 -14.93
CA TRP A 118 7.85 9.09 -15.88
C TRP A 118 6.99 8.00 -16.52
N PHE A 119 7.29 6.73 -16.27
CA PHE A 119 6.48 5.60 -16.71
C PHE A 119 6.49 4.57 -15.60
N ASP A 120 5.65 4.83 -14.60
CA ASP A 120 5.63 4.05 -13.37
C ASP A 120 4.32 3.26 -13.27
N THR A 121 4.41 2.06 -12.72
CA THR A 121 3.27 1.18 -12.47
C THR A 121 3.27 0.74 -11.02
N ALA A 122 2.22 1.10 -10.29
CA ALA A 122 1.94 0.60 -8.96
C ALA A 122 0.86 -0.48 -9.04
N THR A 123 1.18 -1.70 -8.59
CA THR A 123 0.21 -2.81 -8.51
C THR A 123 -0.05 -3.17 -7.06
N ALA A 124 -1.31 -3.35 -6.71
CA ALA A 124 -1.74 -3.80 -5.38
C ALA A 124 -2.78 -4.92 -5.47
N GLU A 125 -2.58 -5.99 -4.68
CA GLU A 125 -3.46 -7.15 -4.61
C GLU A 125 -4.27 -7.14 -3.31
N GLY A 126 -5.51 -6.69 -3.42
CA GLY A 126 -6.48 -6.59 -2.33
C GLY A 126 -7.69 -7.48 -2.55
N THR A 127 -8.89 -6.91 -2.38
CA THR A 127 -10.17 -7.51 -2.79
C THR A 127 -10.31 -7.57 -4.32
N ALA A 128 -9.50 -6.79 -5.03
CA ALA A 128 -9.28 -6.82 -6.46
C ALA A 128 -7.80 -6.54 -6.75
N THR A 129 -7.37 -6.81 -7.97
CA THR A 129 -6.08 -6.33 -8.49
C THR A 129 -6.24 -4.88 -8.89
N TYR A 130 -5.40 -4.00 -8.37
CA TYR A 130 -5.39 -2.57 -8.70
C TYR A 130 -4.10 -2.23 -9.39
N VAL A 131 -4.18 -1.61 -10.58
CA VAL A 131 -3.01 -1.18 -11.34
C VAL A 131 -3.13 0.31 -11.60
N VAL A 132 -2.25 1.10 -11.00
CA VAL A 132 -2.11 2.52 -11.30
C VAL A 132 -0.91 2.71 -12.21
N VAL A 133 -1.14 3.28 -13.39
CA VAL A 133 -0.08 3.65 -14.33
C VAL A 133 0.03 5.16 -14.39
N SER A 134 1.22 5.68 -14.14
CA SER A 134 1.56 7.09 -14.25
C SER A 134 2.52 7.28 -15.41
N THR A 135 2.07 7.97 -16.46
CA THR A 135 2.88 8.25 -17.65
C THR A 135 3.01 9.76 -17.86
N TYR A 136 4.22 10.26 -18.03
CA TYR A 136 4.44 11.61 -18.55
C TYR A 136 4.52 11.51 -20.08
N ASP A 137 3.43 11.91 -20.73
CA ASP A 137 3.29 11.87 -22.18
C ASP A 137 3.90 13.14 -22.80
N PHE A 138 4.85 12.95 -23.71
CA PHE A 138 5.48 14.03 -24.49
C PHE A 138 4.81 14.26 -25.86
N SER A 139 3.81 13.46 -26.19
CA SER A 139 3.07 13.55 -27.45
C SER A 139 1.92 14.55 -27.38
N GLY A 140 1.37 14.95 -28.53
CA GLY A 140 0.20 15.84 -28.62
C GLY A 140 0.51 17.34 -28.48
N ASP A 141 -0.48 18.11 -27.99
CA ASP A 141 -0.47 19.58 -27.92
C ASP A 141 0.39 20.15 -26.77
N GLY A 142 1.08 19.30 -26.02
CA GLY A 142 1.99 19.67 -24.96
C GLY A 142 2.22 18.53 -23.97
N PRO A 143 3.37 18.50 -23.27
CA PRO A 143 3.70 17.40 -22.39
C PRO A 143 2.85 17.45 -21.11
N ALA A 144 2.31 16.30 -20.72
CA ALA A 144 1.38 16.20 -19.60
C ALA A 144 1.42 14.83 -18.92
N TRP A 145 1.02 14.80 -17.64
CA TRP A 145 0.78 13.54 -16.95
C TRP A 145 -0.55 12.90 -17.37
N VAL A 146 -0.49 11.61 -17.68
CA VAL A 146 -1.63 10.72 -17.92
C VAL A 146 -1.56 9.62 -16.87
N ASP A 147 -2.44 9.72 -15.87
CA ASP A 147 -2.57 8.71 -14.83
C ASP A 147 -3.84 7.89 -15.04
N THR A 148 -3.74 6.58 -14.86
CA THR A 148 -4.88 5.67 -14.99
C THR A 148 -4.95 4.69 -13.84
N LEU A 149 -6.15 4.23 -13.53
CA LEU A 149 -6.43 3.11 -12.64
C LEU A 149 -7.16 2.02 -13.42
N GLN A 150 -6.66 0.80 -13.35
CA GLN A 150 -7.36 -0.40 -13.78
C GLN A 150 -7.68 -1.27 -12.56
N ILE A 151 -8.87 -1.89 -12.56
CA ILE A 151 -9.35 -2.74 -11.47
C ILE A 151 -9.70 -4.11 -12.07
N ASN A 152 -8.95 -5.15 -11.72
CA ASN A 152 -8.96 -6.43 -12.41
C ASN A 152 -8.80 -6.22 -13.93
N GLU A 153 -9.62 -6.89 -14.75
CA GLU A 153 -9.60 -6.82 -16.21
C GLU A 153 -10.53 -5.74 -16.79
N THR A 154 -10.93 -4.72 -16.01
CA THR A 154 -11.78 -3.64 -16.52
C THR A 154 -10.99 -2.67 -17.39
N ALA A 155 -11.69 -1.91 -18.24
CA ALA A 155 -11.08 -0.77 -18.92
C ALA A 155 -10.45 0.21 -17.90
N PRO A 156 -9.26 0.77 -18.18
CA PRO A 156 -8.66 1.78 -17.32
C PRO A 156 -9.51 3.04 -17.24
N MET A 157 -9.61 3.62 -16.05
CA MET A 157 -10.18 4.95 -15.83
C MET A 157 -9.08 5.99 -15.67
N THR A 158 -9.31 7.20 -16.17
CA THR A 158 -8.38 8.31 -15.99
C THR A 158 -8.45 8.85 -14.57
N LEU A 159 -7.27 9.13 -14.02
CA LEU A 159 -7.07 9.74 -12.72
C LEU A 159 -6.54 11.18 -12.89
N ARG A 160 -6.85 12.02 -11.92
CA ARG A 160 -6.24 13.32 -11.70
C ARG A 160 -5.48 13.28 -10.39
N ALA A 161 -4.21 13.68 -10.39
CA ALA A 161 -3.45 13.84 -9.16
C ALA A 161 -4.02 15.00 -8.32
N THR A 162 -4.21 14.76 -7.01
CA THR A 162 -4.81 15.73 -6.09
C THR A 162 -3.86 16.21 -5.01
N SER A 163 -2.86 15.41 -4.66
CA SER A 163 -1.77 15.84 -3.79
C SER A 163 -0.52 15.01 -4.02
N CYS A 164 0.62 15.58 -3.66
CA CYS A 164 1.92 14.93 -3.79
C CYS A 164 2.86 15.42 -2.69
N ASP A 165 3.36 14.49 -1.89
CA ASP A 165 4.34 14.81 -0.85
C ASP A 165 5.73 14.72 -1.49
N VAL A 166 6.27 15.89 -1.86
CA VAL A 166 7.62 16.02 -2.37
C VAL A 166 8.61 15.50 -1.34
N THR A 167 9.55 14.67 -1.78
CA THR A 167 10.60 14.15 -0.92
C THR A 167 11.89 14.93 -1.15
N PRO A 168 12.76 15.13 -0.14
CA PRO A 168 13.93 16.02 -0.27
C PRO A 168 14.91 15.66 -1.39
N LEU A 169 14.89 14.40 -1.84
CA LEU A 169 15.85 13.89 -2.81
C LEU A 169 15.21 13.54 -4.16
N ASP A 170 13.88 13.44 -4.22
CA ASP A 170 13.16 13.16 -5.46
C ASP A 170 11.98 14.12 -5.67
N LEU A 171 12.14 14.95 -6.70
CA LEU A 171 11.11 15.84 -7.18
C LEU A 171 10.30 15.21 -8.32
N ASN A 172 10.83 14.19 -9.00
CA ASN A 172 10.36 13.78 -10.33
C ASN A 172 8.92 13.27 -10.32
N HIS A 173 8.52 12.57 -9.26
CA HIS A 173 7.17 12.06 -9.17
C HIS A 173 6.09 13.14 -8.89
N CYS A 174 6.49 14.33 -8.40
CA CYS A 174 5.60 15.49 -8.25
C CYS A 174 5.79 16.54 -9.35
N LEU A 175 6.96 16.55 -10.01
CA LEU A 175 7.32 17.55 -11.01
C LEU A 175 6.32 17.54 -12.17
N LEU A 176 5.99 18.72 -12.69
CA LEU A 176 5.12 18.90 -13.85
C LEU A 176 3.67 18.42 -13.64
N ARG A 177 3.29 18.02 -12.42
CA ARG A 177 1.90 17.78 -12.03
C ARG A 177 1.25 19.11 -11.64
N SER A 178 0.02 19.30 -12.09
CA SER A 178 -0.84 20.40 -11.64
C SER A 178 -1.82 19.85 -10.60
N PHE A 179 -1.92 20.53 -9.47
CA PHE A 179 -2.87 20.20 -8.40
C PHE A 179 -3.96 21.29 -8.35
N PRO A 180 -5.23 20.92 -8.14
CA PRO A 180 -6.32 21.88 -7.99
C PRO A 180 -6.22 22.71 -6.70
#